data_AF-A0A916RAW0-F1
#
_entry.id   AF-A0A916RAW0-F1
#
_cell.length_a   1.000
_cell.length_b   1.000
_cell.length_c   1.000
_cell.angle_alpha   90.00
_cell.angle_beta   90.00
_cell.angle_gamma   90.00
#
_symmetry.space_group_name_H-M   'P 1'
#
loop_
_entity.id
_entity.type
_entity.pdbx_description
1 polymer ?
#
loop_
_entity_poly.entity_id
_entity_poly.type
_entity_poly.pdbx_seq_one_letter_code
_entity_poly.pdbx_strand_id
1 'polypeptide(L)' 'MPTSQIKQVRLVPRLNHYVIEVIYEKCEKQYELEKNRCASIDIGLNNLATFSCRRQPKLLIKRRNKTQE' A
#
# COMPACT_ATOMS: atom_id res chain seq x y z
N MET A 1 16.99 0.46 -7.27
CA MET A 1 17.13 1.11 -5.95
C MET A 1 18.60 1.04 -5.57
N PRO A 2 19.23 2.15 -5.13
CA PRO A 2 20.57 2.09 -4.55
C PRO A 2 20.61 1.09 -3.38
N THR A 3 21.66 0.29 -3.28
CA THR A 3 21.82 -0.70 -2.19
C THR A 3 21.85 -0.05 -0.81
N SER A 4 22.25 1.23 -0.72
CA SER A 4 22.23 2.04 0.50
C SER A 4 20.83 2.24 1.11
N GLN A 5 19.74 2.00 0.36
CA GLN A 5 18.37 2.12 0.85
C GLN A 5 17.80 0.81 1.42
N ILE A 6 18.50 -0.32 1.21
CA ILE A 6 18.11 -1.61 1.77
C ILE A 6 18.39 -1.58 3.27
N LYS A 7 17.37 -1.83 4.07
CA LYS A 7 17.46 -1.86 5.54
C LYS A 7 17.67 -3.27 6.05
N GLN A 8 17.11 -4.27 5.37
CA GLN A 8 17.23 -5.66 5.78
C GLN A 8 16.93 -6.59 4.60
N VAL A 9 17.63 -7.72 4.56
CA VAL A 9 17.30 -8.87 3.71
C VAL A 9 17.03 -10.06 4.60
N ARG A 10 15.90 -10.75 4.40
CA ARG A 10 15.54 -11.95 5.16
C ARG A 10 15.41 -13.13 4.22
N LEU A 11 15.95 -14.27 4.64
CA LEU A 11 15.71 -15.56 4.02
C LEU A 11 14.70 -16.29 4.91
N VAL A 12 13.46 -16.41 4.45
CA VAL A 12 12.37 -17.03 5.20
C VAL A 12 12.13 -18.44 4.66
N PRO A 13 12.45 -19.49 5.44
CA PRO A 13 12.12 -20.85 5.04
C PRO A 13 10.60 -21.03 4.95
N ARG A 14 10.14 -21.65 3.87
CA ARG A 14 8.79 -22.20 3.71
C ARG A 14 8.92 -23.69 3.43
N LEU A 15 7.80 -24.41 3.48
CA LEU A 15 7.80 -25.87 3.39
C LEU A 15 8.58 -26.41 2.17
N ASN A 16 8.45 -25.76 1.01
CA ASN A 16 9.05 -26.23 -0.26
C ASN A 16 9.96 -25.20 -0.96
N HIS A 17 10.21 -24.04 -0.36
CA HIS A 17 11.03 -22.99 -0.95
C HIS A 17 11.50 -21.99 0.11
N TYR A 18 12.40 -21.09 -0.26
CA TYR A 18 12.74 -19.93 0.54
C TYR A 18 12.15 -18.67 -0.08
N VAL A 19 11.64 -17.77 0.77
CA VAL A 19 11.24 -16.43 0.36
C VAL A 19 12.35 -15.47 0.74
N ILE A 20 12.86 -14.74 -0.24
CA ILE A 20 13.80 -13.63 0.00
C ILE A 20 12.97 -12.35 0.12
N GLU A 21 12.93 -11.77 1.31
CA GLU A 21 12.26 -10.50 1.57
C GLU A 21 13.32 -9.38 1.63
N VAL A 22 13.14 -8.33 0.84
CA VAL A 22 14.00 -7.14 0.84
C VAL A 22 13.22 -5.96 1.40
N ILE A 23 13.60 -5.52 2.60
CA ILE A 23 13.01 -4.36 3.28
C ILE A 23 13.85 -3.14 2.94
N TYR A 24 13.20 -2.10 2.43
CA TYR A 24 13.84 -0.84 2.05
C TYR A 24 12.95 0.33 2.42
N GLU A 25 13.58 1.48 2.61
CA GLU A 25 12.87 2.73 2.82
C GLU A 25 12.48 3.33 1.47
N LYS A 26 11.22 3.76 1.36
CA LYS A 26 10.69 4.38 0.15
C LYS A 26 10.28 5.80 0.48
N CYS A 27 10.87 6.77 -0.22
CA CYS A 27 10.44 8.16 -0.12
C CYS A 27 8.94 8.27 -0.42
N GLU A 28 8.22 8.97 0.45
CA GLU A 28 6.83 9.29 0.21
C GLU A 28 6.72 10.21 -1.01
N LYS A 29 5.70 9.96 -1.83
CA LYS A 29 5.37 10.87 -2.92
C LYS A 29 4.50 11.98 -2.35
N GLN A 30 5.04 13.19 -2.37
CA GLN A 30 4.22 14.37 -2.09
C GLN A 30 3.30 14.61 -3.28
N TYR A 31 2.00 14.72 -3.01
CA TYR A 31 1.02 15.12 -3.99
C TYR A 31 0.55 16.54 -3.68
N GLU A 32 0.25 17.31 -4.73
CA GLU A 32 -0.47 18.58 -4.57
C GLU A 32 -1.91 18.30 -4.19
N LEU A 33 -2.18 18.29 -2.88
CA LEU A 33 -3.50 18.01 -2.31
C LEU A 33 -4.26 19.32 -2.08
N GLU A 34 -5.51 19.36 -2.55
CA GLU A 34 -6.45 20.42 -2.18
C GLU A 34 -6.86 20.27 -0.70
N LYS A 35 -6.42 21.20 0.16
CA LYS A 35 -6.62 21.14 1.63
C LYS A 35 -8.09 21.06 2.06
N ASN A 36 -9.01 21.56 1.25
CA ASN A 36 -10.45 21.54 1.54
C ASN A 36 -11.12 20.20 1.21
N ARG A 37 -10.42 19.29 0.51
CA ARG A 37 -10.92 17.94 0.23
C ARG A 37 -10.50 17.01 1.36
N CYS A 38 -11.50 16.52 2.10
CA CYS A 38 -11.31 15.52 3.14
C CYS A 38 -12.09 14.26 2.78
N ALA A 39 -11.44 13.11 2.96
CA ALA A 39 -12.05 11.80 2.93
C ALA A 39 -11.65 11.04 4.20
N SER A 40 -12.57 10.27 4.76
CA SER A 40 -12.35 9.46 5.96
C SER A 40 -12.56 7.99 5.65
N ILE A 41 -11.80 7.14 6.34
CA ILE A 41 -11.94 5.69 6.34
C ILE A 41 -12.19 5.28 7.78
N ASP A 42 -13.23 4.49 8.00
CA ASP A 42 -13.59 3.91 9.28
C ASP A 42 -13.57 2.37 9.15
N ILE A 43 -12.78 1.67 9.96
CA ILE A 43 -12.67 0.20 9.93
C ILE A 43 -13.61 -0.35 11.00
N GLY A 44 -14.61 -1.13 10.59
CA GLY A 44 -15.65 -1.65 11.47
C GLY A 44 -15.56 -3.15 11.71
N LEU A 45 -16.25 -3.63 12.75
CA LEU A 45 -16.36 -5.06 13.05
C LEU A 45 -17.20 -5.81 12.01
N ASN A 46 -18.24 -5.16 11.50
CA ASN A 46 -19.21 -5.76 10.57
C ASN A 46 -18.97 -5.38 9.11
N ASN A 47 -18.20 -4.31 8.87
CA ASN A 47 -17.79 -3.87 7.54
C ASN A 47 -16.26 -3.76 7.52
N LEU A 48 -15.61 -4.41 6.54
CA LEU A 48 -14.15 -4.37 6.38
C LEU A 48 -13.61 -2.93 6.40
N ALA A 49 -14.32 -2.00 5.76
CA ALA A 49 -14.08 -0.56 5.84
C ALA A 49 -15.30 0.22 5.32
N THR A 50 -15.58 1.38 5.93
CA THR A 50 -16.51 2.41 5.46
C THR A 50 -15.70 3.62 4.97
N PHE A 51 -16.09 4.21 3.85
CA PHE A 51 -15.42 5.37 3.24
C PHE A 51 -16.41 6.52 3.05
N SER A 52 -16.02 7.74 3.44
CA SER A 52 -16.82 8.96 3.27
C SER A 52 -16.00 10.12 2.69
N CYS A 53 -16.60 10.97 1.86
CA CYS A 53 -15.94 12.10 1.21
C CYS A 53 -16.93 13.27 1.01
N ARG A 54 -16.48 14.52 1.22
CA ARG A 54 -17.32 15.73 1.10
C ARG A 54 -17.74 16.13 -0.33
N ARG A 55 -17.31 15.41 -1.37
CA ARG A 55 -17.74 15.59 -2.78
C ARG A 55 -17.83 14.23 -3.46
N GLN A 56 -18.73 14.09 -4.46
CA GLN A 56 -18.95 12.83 -5.19
C GLN A 56 -17.61 12.18 -5.58
N PRO A 57 -17.28 11.00 -5.01
CA PRO A 57 -16.03 10.34 -5.31
C PRO A 57 -16.14 9.68 -6.68
N LYS A 58 -15.24 10.02 -7.61
CA LYS A 58 -14.84 9.06 -8.67
C LYS A 58 -14.02 7.98 -7.97
N LEU A 59 -14.70 6.95 -7.46
CA LEU A 59 -14.04 5.84 -6.78
C LEU A 59 -13.29 5.00 -7.83
N LEU A 60 -11.96 5.05 -7.80
CA LEU A 60 -11.12 4.22 -8.65
C LEU A 60 -10.46 3.11 -7.81
N ILE A 61 -11.15 1.99 -7.63
CA ILE A 61 -10.55 0.79 -7.04
C ILE A 61 -9.70 0.12 -8.12
N LYS A 62 -8.39 0.39 -8.14
CA LYS A 62 -7.44 -0.36 -8.99
C LYS A 62 -7.03 -1.65 -8.27
N ARG A 63 -7.56 -2.79 -8.72
CA ARG A 63 -6.95 -4.09 -8.44
C ARG A 63 -5.61 -4.17 -9.17
N ARG A 64 -4.51 -4.34 -8.44
CA ARG A 64 -3.24 -4.79 -9.03
C ARG A 64 -3.34 -6.30 -9.21
N ASN A 65 -3.55 -6.76 -10.43
CA ASN A 65 -3.26 -8.15 -10.76
C ASN A 65 -1.73 -8.30 -10.70
N LYS A 66 -1.24 -9.27 -9.93
CA LYS A 66 0.15 -9.74 -10.09
C LYS A 66 0.22 -10.34 -11.49
N THR A 67 0.79 -9.63 -12.44
CA THR A 67 1.33 -10.25 -13.64
C THR A 67 2.39 -11.22 -13.16
N GLN A 68 2.13 -12.52 -13.31
CA GLN A 68 3.19 -13.51 -13.37
C GLN A 68 3.78 -13.40 -14.77
N GLU A 69 5.02 -12.94 -14.86
CA GLU A 69 6.09 -13.36 -15.78
C GLU A 69 7.40 -12.72 -15.31
#